data_AF-A0A5E5P8T9-F1
#
_entry.id   AF-A0A5E5P8T9-F1
#
_cell.length_a   1.000
_cell.length_b   1.000
_cell.length_c   1.000
_cell.angle_alpha   90.00
_cell.angle_beta   90.00
_cell.angle_gamma   90.00
#
_symmetry.space_group_name_H-M   'P 1'
#
loop_
_entity.id
_entity.type
_entity.pdbx_description
1 polymer ?
#
loop_
_entity_poly.entity_id
_entity_poly.type
_entity_poly.pdbx_seq_one_letter_code
_entity_poly.pdbx_strand_id
1 'polypeptide(L)'
;MSTRKVTERDFRMPEFRDAVPDDYEFREDGKIVRKDRWETAIYSIRSALGDNRREFEVAEIVSAVRALTATIPAPHEDEDE
;
A
#
# COMPACT_ATOMS: atom_id res chain seq x y z
N MET A 1 -5.91 4.98 17.16
CA MET A 1 -6.31 5.87 16.07
C MET A 1 -6.42 7.31 16.56
N SER A 2 -5.65 8.23 15.97
CA SER A 2 -5.72 9.65 16.32
C SER A 2 -6.98 10.24 15.68
N THR A 3 -7.86 10.85 16.49
CA THR A 3 -9.16 11.42 16.07
C THR A 3 -9.06 12.81 15.45
N ARG A 4 -7.85 13.34 15.28
CA ARG A 4 -7.60 14.67 14.71
C ARG A 4 -7.71 14.65 13.19
N LYS A 5 -8.53 15.54 12.62
CA LYS A 5 -8.59 15.79 11.17
C LYS A 5 -7.30 16.44 10.66
N VAL A 6 -6.88 16.07 9.46
CA VAL A 6 -5.79 16.76 8.75
C VAL A 6 -6.32 18.11 8.26
N THR A 7 -5.51 19.16 8.40
CA THR A 7 -5.88 20.54 8.05
C THR A 7 -4.81 21.17 7.16
N GLU A 8 -5.13 22.28 6.50
CA GLU A 8 -4.15 23.05 5.71
C GLU A 8 -2.89 23.45 6.51
N ARG A 9 -3.01 23.62 7.84
CA ARG A 9 -1.86 23.92 8.70
C ARG A 9 -0.82 22.80 8.74
N ASP A 10 -1.26 21.57 8.51
CA ASP A 10 -0.40 20.39 8.46
C ASP A 10 0.34 20.29 7.10
N PHE A 11 -0.16 20.98 6.07
CA PHE A 11 0.41 21.05 4.70
C PHE A 11 1.33 22.26 4.47
N ARG A 12 1.82 22.93 5.52
CA ARG A 12 2.66 24.15 5.38
C ARG A 12 4.05 23.93 4.77
N MET A 13 4.46 22.69 4.51
CA MET A 13 5.72 22.39 3.83
C MET A 13 5.58 22.55 2.31
N PRO A 14 6.62 22.98 1.57
CA PRO A 14 6.53 23.21 0.13
C PRO A 14 6.06 22.01 -0.69
N GLU A 15 6.39 20.79 -0.26
CA GLU A 15 6.00 19.51 -0.89
C GLU A 15 4.50 19.20 -0.86
N PHE A 16 3.74 19.99 -0.09
CA PHE A 16 2.33 19.78 0.22
C PHE A 16 1.43 20.91 -0.31
N ARG A 17 2.01 21.84 -1.09
CA ARG A 17 1.37 23.09 -1.53
C ARG A 17 0.07 22.91 -2.31
N ASP A 18 -0.04 21.84 -3.10
CA ASP A 18 -1.20 21.58 -3.98
C ASP A 18 -2.03 20.36 -3.55
N ALA A 19 -1.77 19.82 -2.35
CA ALA A 19 -2.47 18.65 -1.87
C ALA A 19 -3.76 19.05 -1.14
N VAL A 20 -4.84 18.30 -1.40
CA VAL A 20 -6.16 18.51 -0.77
C VAL A 20 -6.18 17.76 0.57
N PRO A 21 -6.30 18.44 1.73
CA PRO A 21 -6.21 17.77 3.04
C PRO A 21 -7.20 16.63 3.25
N ASP A 22 -8.38 16.69 2.62
CA ASP A 22 -9.42 15.66 2.72
C ASP A 22 -9.01 14.32 2.10
N ASP A 23 -7.99 14.29 1.23
CA ASP A 23 -7.46 13.04 0.66
C ASP A 23 -6.48 12.33 1.59
N TYR A 24 -6.17 12.92 2.75
CA TYR A 24 -5.12 12.46 3.65
C TYR A 24 -5.60 12.20 5.08
N GLU A 25 -4.87 11.37 5.78
CA GLU A 25 -5.09 11.02 7.18
C GLU A 25 -3.78 10.88 7.95
N PHE A 26 -3.85 10.98 9.28
CA PHE A 26 -2.73 10.64 10.15
C PHE A 26 -2.64 9.13 10.33
N ARG A 27 -1.47 8.58 10.03
CA ARG A 27 -1.09 7.21 10.40
C ARG A 27 -0.76 7.15 11.90
N GLU A 28 -0.73 5.95 12.47
CA GLU A 28 -0.43 5.73 13.89
C GLU A 28 0.93 6.27 14.34
N ASP A 29 1.90 6.34 13.42
CA ASP A 29 3.21 6.93 13.65
C ASP A 29 3.26 8.46 13.46
N GLY A 30 2.11 9.11 13.26
CA GLY A 30 1.99 10.56 13.10
C GLY A 30 2.27 11.08 11.69
N LYS A 31 2.57 10.22 10.72
CA LYS A 31 2.78 10.64 9.33
C LYS A 31 1.46 10.96 8.64
N ILE A 32 1.47 11.97 7.77
CA ILE A 32 0.36 12.29 6.87
C ILE A 32 0.47 11.39 5.64
N VAL A 33 -0.57 10.61 5.37
CA VAL A 33 -0.60 9.66 4.25
C VAL A 33 -1.92 9.76 3.52
N ARG A 34 -1.94 9.44 2.23
CA ARG A 34 -3.19 9.40 1.46
C ARG A 34 -4.12 8.30 1.99
N LYS A 35 -5.42 8.57 2.02
CA LYS A 35 -6.46 7.63 2.46
C LYS A 35 -6.57 6.42 1.53
N ASP A 36 -6.44 6.62 0.23
CA ASP A 36 -6.52 5.57 -0.80
C ASP A 36 -5.19 4.85 -1.07
N ARG A 37 -4.17 5.04 -0.21
CA ARG A 37 -2.85 4.40 -0.36
C ARG A 37 -2.94 2.88 -0.48
N TRP A 38 -3.87 2.26 0.24
CA TRP A 38 -4.07 0.81 0.22
C TRP A 38 -4.68 0.36 -1.11
N GLU A 39 -5.66 1.09 -1.62
CA GLU A 39 -6.24 0.84 -2.94
C GLU A 39 -5.19 0.96 -4.04
N THR A 40 -4.43 2.06 -4.04
CA THR A 40 -3.32 2.29 -4.99
C THR A 40 -2.27 1.17 -4.91
N ALA A 41 -1.95 0.69 -3.70
CA ALA A 41 -1.03 -0.41 -3.51
C ALA A 41 -1.56 -1.72 -4.11
N ILE A 42 -2.84 -2.05 -3.94
CA ILE A 42 -3.44 -3.23 -4.55
C ILE A 42 -3.42 -3.14 -6.09
N TYR A 43 -3.75 -1.97 -6.68
CA TYR A 43 -3.62 -1.76 -8.12
C TYR A 43 -2.17 -1.97 -8.62
N SER A 44 -1.19 -1.52 -7.84
CA SER A 44 0.23 -1.69 -8.17
C SER A 44 0.65 -3.15 -8.14
N ILE A 45 0.26 -3.90 -7.10
CA ILE A 45 0.51 -5.34 -6.99
C ILE A 45 -0.15 -6.10 -8.14
N ARG A 46 -1.40 -5.77 -8.45
CA ARG A 46 -2.13 -6.34 -9.58
C ARG A 46 -1.38 -6.14 -10.89
N SER A 47 -0.90 -4.92 -11.15
CA SER A 47 -0.10 -4.62 -12.34
C SER A 47 1.19 -5.43 -12.37
N ALA A 48 1.88 -5.59 -11.23
CA ALA A 48 3.09 -6.40 -11.13
C ALA A 48 2.83 -7.90 -11.36
N LEU A 49 1.65 -8.40 -10.98
CA LEU A 49 1.20 -9.77 -11.29
C LEU A 49 0.81 -9.96 -12.77
N GLY A 50 0.78 -8.88 -13.57
CA GLY A 50 0.40 -8.92 -14.98
C GLY A 50 -1.11 -9.09 -15.23
N ASP A 51 -1.96 -8.85 -14.23
CA ASP A 51 -3.40 -9.00 -14.36
C ASP A 51 -4.02 -7.76 -15.05
N ASN A 52 -4.47 -7.94 -16.29
CA ASN A 52 -5.04 -6.88 -17.13
C ASN A 52 -6.58 -6.85 -17.13
N ARG A 53 -7.27 -7.60 -16.26
CA ARG A 53 -8.75 -7.63 -16.20
C ARG A 53 -9.34 -6.26 -15.84
N ARG A 54 -10.51 -5.91 -16.38
CA ARG A 54 -11.12 -4.58 -16.11
C ARG A 54 -11.52 -4.42 -14.64
N GLU A 55 -12.05 -5.48 -14.06
CA GLU A 55 -12.53 -5.57 -12.68
C GLU A 55 -11.81 -6.74 -11.99
N PHE A 56 -11.61 -6.63 -10.68
CA PHE A 56 -10.95 -7.64 -9.86
C PHE A 56 -11.38 -7.49 -8.40
N GLU A 57 -11.26 -8.58 -7.65
CA GLU A 57 -11.47 -8.58 -6.20
C GLU A 57 -10.14 -8.66 -5.45
N VAL A 58 -10.03 -7.99 -4.30
CA VAL A 58 -8.80 -8.02 -3.47
C VAL A 58 -8.41 -9.46 -3.11
N ALA A 59 -9.39 -10.32 -2.87
CA ALA A 59 -9.16 -11.73 -2.54
C ALA A 59 -8.46 -12.50 -3.68
N GLU A 60 -8.75 -12.16 -4.94
CA GLU A 60 -8.08 -12.77 -6.10
C GLU A 60 -6.62 -12.36 -6.16
N ILE A 61 -6.32 -11.09 -5.90
CA ILE A 61 -4.95 -10.57 -5.84
C ILE A 61 -4.16 -11.28 -4.74
N VAL A 62 -4.74 -11.41 -3.54
CA VAL A 62 -4.12 -12.14 -2.43
C VAL A 62 -3.87 -13.61 -2.78
N SER A 63 -4.82 -14.27 -3.45
CA SER A 63 -4.66 -15.64 -3.92
C SER A 63 -3.52 -15.78 -4.92
N ALA A 64 -3.42 -14.87 -5.89
CA ALA A 64 -2.34 -14.84 -6.87
C ALA A 64 -0.97 -14.63 -6.22
N VAL A 65 -0.86 -13.74 -5.22
CA VAL A 65 0.38 -13.56 -4.44
C VAL A 65 0.76 -14.85 -3.71
N ARG A 66 -0.20 -15.53 -3.07
CA ARG A 66 0.07 -16.81 -2.39
C ARG A 66 0.58 -17.89 -3.35
N ALA A 67 -0.05 -17.99 -4.52
CA ALA A 67 0.38 -18.92 -5.56
C ALA A 67 1.82 -18.62 -6.04
N LEU A 68 2.16 -17.34 -6.23
CA LEU A 68 3.51 -16.91 -6.58
C LEU A 68 4.52 -17.25 -5.48
N THR A 69 4.20 -16.99 -4.21
CA THR A 69 5.12 -17.31 -3.10
C THR A 69 5.35 -18.80 -2.93
N ALA A 70 4.38 -19.64 -3.30
CA ALA A 70 4.51 -21.09 -3.22
C ALA A 70 5.48 -21.67 -4.26
N THR A 71 5.86 -20.91 -5.30
CA THR A 71 6.86 -21.34 -6.29
C THR A 71 8.28 -20.96 -5.90
N ILE A 72 8.46 -20.11 -4.88
CA ILE A 72 9.77 -19.70 -4.38
C ILE A 72 10.31 -20.86 -3.51
N PRO A 73 11.46 -21.46 -3.86
CA PRO A 73 12.08 -22.50 -3.03
C PRO A 73 12.34 -21.98 -1.62
N ALA A 74 12.18 -22.83 -0.61
CA ALA A 74 12.63 -22.50 0.73
C ALA A 74 14.13 -22.16 0.69
N PRO A 75 14.61 -21.22 1.53
CA PRO A 75 16.04 -21.00 1.65
C PRO A 75 16.71 -22.34 1.94
N HIS A 76 17.79 -22.65 1.22
CA HIS A 76 18.67 -23.74 1.64
C HIS A 76 19.19 -23.37 3.02
N GLU A 77 18.81 -24.14 4.03
CA GLU A 77 19.53 -24.14 5.30
C GLU A 77 20.89 -24.75 4.96
N ASP A 78 21.89 -23.90 4.71
CA ASP A 78 23.27 -24.34 4.71
C ASP A 78 23.52 -24.88 6.13
N GLU A 79 23.53 -26.21 6.26
CA GLU A 79 24.02 -26.89 7.45
C GLU A 79 25.51 -26.58 7.55
N ASP A 80 25.85 -25.50 8.26
CA ASP A 80 27.20 -25.25 8.74
C ASP A 80 27.58 -26.38 9.72
N GLU A 81 28.22 -27.44 9.21
CA GLU A 81 28.95 -28.46 9.98
C GLU A 81 30.45 -28.13 10.09
#